data_AF-A0A7V4BTC1-F1
#
_entry.id   AF-A0A7V4BTC1-F1
#
_cell.length_a   1.000
_cell.length_b   1.000
_cell.length_c   1.000
_cell.angle_alpha   90.00
_cell.angle_beta   90.00
_cell.angle_gamma   90.00
#
_symmetry.space_group_name_H-M   'P 1'
#
loop_
_entity.id
_entity.type
_entity.pdbx_description
1 polymer ?
#
loop_
_entity_poly.entity_id
_entity_poly.type
_entity_poly.pdbx_seq_one_letter_code
_entity_poly.pdbx_strand_id
1 'polypeptide(L)'
;GEVIDYPERRHCCGFGFRQYFIKANRGYTFSSVKKKLDSMQPYSPDLIVTNCPGCNVFLDKGQYVISEQEGIVYDENGYGIPVLSSEELAGLVLGFDPWDIGLQVHQVSVEPLLDKMGVEYEPEKKYMGKENIPLGRPLQPTVLKTI
;
A
#
# COMPACT_ATOMS: atom_id res chain seq x y z
N GLY A 1 5.40 -8.56 -15.21
CA GLY A 1 4.72 -7.27 -15.09
C GLY A 1 5.29 -6.30 -16.11
N GLU A 2 4.49 -5.32 -16.53
CA GLU A 2 4.92 -4.24 -17.41
C GLU A 2 5.11 -2.95 -16.62
N VAL A 3 6.05 -2.12 -17.05
CA VAL A 3 6.34 -0.85 -16.38
C VAL A 3 5.45 0.24 -16.99
N ILE A 4 4.53 0.76 -16.18
CA ILE A 4 3.67 1.88 -16.56
C ILE A 4 4.46 3.19 -16.42
N ASP A 5 4.45 4.01 -17.47
CA ASP A 5 4.98 5.37 -17.43
C ASP A 5 3.85 6.37 -17.28
N TYR A 6 3.97 7.24 -16.28
CA TYR A 6 2.95 8.22 -15.90
C TYR A 6 3.64 9.54 -15.49
N PRO A 7 2.95 10.70 -15.55
CA PRO A 7 3.65 11.99 -15.59
C PRO A 7 4.45 12.29 -14.31
N GLU A 8 3.94 11.93 -13.12
CA GLU A 8 4.62 12.14 -11.83
C GLU A 8 5.42 10.92 -11.37
N ARG A 9 5.84 10.03 -12.28
CA ARG A 9 6.65 8.86 -11.95
C ARG A 9 7.87 9.18 -11.11
N ARG A 10 8.60 10.24 -11.50
CA ARG A 10 9.81 10.71 -10.79
C ARG A 10 9.51 11.71 -9.67
N HIS A 11 8.25 11.98 -9.37
CA HIS A 11 7.86 12.84 -8.26
C HIS A 11 8.15 12.16 -6.91
N CYS A 12 8.57 12.95 -5.93
CA CYS A 12 8.83 12.46 -4.57
C CYS A 12 7.53 11.98 -3.91
N CYS A 13 7.60 10.95 -3.06
CA CYS A 13 6.47 10.50 -2.24
C CYS A 13 6.09 11.48 -1.12
N GLY A 14 6.79 12.62 -0.99
CA GLY A 14 6.57 13.60 0.07
C GLY A 14 7.30 13.30 1.38
N PHE A 15 7.95 12.14 1.52
CA PHE A 15 8.76 11.83 2.69
C PHE A 15 10.06 12.65 2.72
N GLY A 16 10.01 13.78 3.41
CA GLY A 16 11.18 14.49 3.89
C GLY A 16 11.25 14.42 5.41
N PHE A 17 12.41 14.11 5.99
CA PHE A 17 12.60 14.02 7.44
C PHE A 17 11.99 15.23 8.16
N ARG A 18 12.26 16.45 7.70
CA ARG A 18 11.64 17.66 8.26
C ARG A 18 10.14 17.77 8.00
N GLN A 19 9.67 17.34 6.84
CA GLN A 19 8.28 17.53 6.40
C GLN A 19 7.30 16.65 7.18
N TYR A 20 7.69 15.41 7.51
CA TYR A 20 6.79 14.53 8.25
C TYR A 20 6.95 14.63 9.78
N PHE A 21 8.18 14.81 10.28
CA PHE A 21 8.42 14.89 11.73
C PHE A 21 7.80 16.15 12.34
N ILE A 22 7.79 17.27 11.61
CA ILE A 22 7.10 18.48 12.05
C ILE A 22 5.61 18.32 11.74
N LYS A 23 4.78 18.16 12.78
CA LYS A 23 3.33 17.95 12.65
C LYS A 23 2.65 18.98 11.73
N ALA A 24 3.03 20.26 11.84
CA ALA A 24 2.49 21.35 11.02
C ALA A 24 2.74 21.18 9.51
N ASN A 25 3.75 20.40 9.11
CA ASN A 25 4.15 20.23 7.72
C ASN A 25 3.61 18.93 7.09
N ARG A 26 2.90 18.08 7.84
CA ARG A 26 2.41 16.78 7.35
C ARG A 26 1.49 16.90 6.14
N GLY A 27 0.75 17.99 6.02
CA GLY A 27 -0.08 18.29 4.84
C GLY A 27 0.73 18.29 3.54
N TYR A 28 2.00 18.72 3.56
CA TYR A 28 2.89 18.67 2.40
C TYR A 28 3.24 17.23 1.97
N THR A 29 3.38 16.32 2.94
CA THR A 29 3.64 14.91 2.64
C THR A 29 2.45 14.30 1.90
N PHE A 30 1.24 14.46 2.45
CA PHE A 30 0.04 13.90 1.84
C PHE A 30 -0.35 14.60 0.52
N SER A 31 -0.07 15.89 0.35
CA SER A 31 -0.29 16.55 -0.94
C SER A 31 0.64 16.04 -2.04
N SER A 32 1.89 15.66 -1.69
CA SER A 32 2.82 15.04 -2.63
C SER A 32 2.40 13.61 -2.99
N VAL A 33 1.96 12.83 -2.00
CA VAL A 33 1.38 11.49 -2.22
C VAL A 33 0.17 11.59 -3.14
N LYS A 34 -0.78 12.47 -2.81
CA LYS A 34 -1.99 12.71 -3.60
C LYS A 34 -1.65 13.04 -5.04
N LYS A 35 -0.76 14.02 -5.27
CA LYS A 35 -0.33 14.40 -6.63
C LYS A 35 0.21 13.20 -7.41
N LYS A 36 1.00 12.35 -6.75
CA LYS A 36 1.56 11.15 -7.38
C LYS A 36 0.48 10.10 -7.70
N LEU A 37 -0.46 9.87 -6.80
CA LEU A 37 -1.55 8.91 -6.99
C LEU A 37 -2.59 9.40 -8.02
N ASP A 38 -2.98 10.68 -7.98
CA ASP A 38 -3.87 11.31 -8.96
C ASP A 38 -3.35 11.14 -10.39
N SER A 39 -2.05 11.35 -10.59
CA SER A 39 -1.41 11.20 -11.92
C SER A 39 -1.34 9.76 -12.41
N MET A 40 -1.38 8.81 -11.46
CA MET A 40 -1.20 7.38 -11.70
C MET A 40 -2.54 6.69 -11.96
N GLN A 41 -3.62 7.17 -11.32
CA GLN A 41 -4.97 6.59 -11.39
C GLN A 41 -5.47 6.31 -12.81
N PRO A 42 -5.31 7.20 -13.82
CA PRO A 42 -5.80 6.95 -15.18
C PRO A 42 -5.15 5.75 -15.88
N TYR A 43 -4.00 5.29 -15.37
CA TYR A 43 -3.27 4.16 -15.93
C TYR A 43 -3.60 2.82 -15.24
N SER A 44 -4.44 2.84 -14.21
CA SER A 44 -4.95 1.66 -13.49
C SER A 44 -3.87 0.61 -13.20
N PRO A 45 -2.79 0.94 -12.46
CA PRO A 45 -1.74 0.00 -12.13
C PRO A 45 -2.22 -1.06 -11.14
N ASP A 46 -1.65 -2.27 -11.26
CA ASP A 46 -1.94 -3.38 -10.34
C ASP A 46 -1.22 -3.28 -9.01
N LEU A 47 -0.02 -2.69 -9.01
CA LEU A 47 0.79 -2.51 -7.81
C LEU A 47 1.81 -1.38 -7.99
N ILE A 48 2.25 -0.81 -6.86
CA ILE A 48 3.34 0.17 -6.81
C ILE A 48 4.56 -0.50 -6.20
N VAL A 49 5.65 -0.58 -6.96
CA VAL A 49 6.94 -1.07 -6.43
C VAL A 49 7.76 0.09 -5.89
N THR A 50 8.25 -0.04 -4.66
CA THR A 50 9.12 0.95 -4.04
C THR A 50 10.46 0.33 -3.62
N ASN A 51 11.53 1.12 -3.65
CA ASN A 51 12.86 0.72 -3.19
C ASN A 51 13.28 1.46 -1.91
N CYS A 52 12.36 2.20 -1.29
CA CYS A 52 12.61 3.02 -0.12
C CYS A 52 11.48 2.76 0.89
N PRO A 53 11.80 2.38 2.15
CA PRO A 53 10.80 2.14 3.18
C PRO A 53 9.87 3.34 3.42
N GLY A 54 10.40 4.56 3.28
CA GLY A 54 9.60 5.78 3.33
C GLY A 54 8.55 5.82 2.20
N CYS A 55 8.96 5.58 0.95
CA CYS A 55 8.01 5.49 -0.15
C CYS A 55 6.95 4.42 0.09
N ASN A 56 7.33 3.24 0.60
CA ASN A 56 6.39 2.16 0.91
C ASN A 56 5.31 2.64 1.88
N VAL A 57 5.73 3.17 3.04
CA VAL A 57 4.81 3.64 4.10
C VAL A 57 3.92 4.78 3.64
N PHE A 58 4.47 5.76 2.91
CA PHE A 58 3.72 6.97 2.56
C PHE A 58 2.76 6.78 1.39
N LEU A 59 3.10 5.91 0.44
CA LEU A 59 2.18 5.57 -0.66
C LEU A 59 1.11 4.57 -0.19
N ASP A 60 1.42 3.68 0.76
CA ASP A 60 0.46 2.77 1.39
C ASP A 60 -0.50 3.52 2.33
N LYS A 61 0.01 4.05 3.45
CA LYS A 61 -0.81 4.73 4.46
C LYS A 61 -1.42 6.03 3.96
N GLY A 62 -0.80 6.66 2.96
CA GLY A 62 -1.33 7.86 2.34
C GLY A 62 -2.66 7.63 1.65
N GLN A 63 -2.91 6.43 1.10
CA GLN A 63 -4.19 6.09 0.49
C GLN A 63 -5.32 6.08 1.52
N TYR A 64 -5.09 5.50 2.70
CA TYR A 64 -6.03 5.58 3.82
C TYR A 64 -6.29 7.03 4.25
N VAL A 65 -5.24 7.83 4.40
CA VAL A 65 -5.42 9.23 4.84
C VAL A 65 -6.22 10.03 3.82
N ILE A 66 -5.93 9.87 2.54
CA ILE A 66 -6.65 10.57 1.46
C ILE A 66 -8.09 10.05 1.34
N SER A 67 -8.32 8.75 1.50
CA SER A 67 -9.67 8.19 1.45
C SER A 67 -10.54 8.73 2.58
N GLU A 68 -10.02 8.80 3.81
CA GLU A 68 -10.79 9.32 4.95
C GLU A 68 -10.97 10.85 4.90
N GLN A 69 -10.03 11.59 4.30
CA GLN A 69 -10.12 13.06 4.22
C GLN A 69 -10.95 13.57 3.04
N GLU A 70 -10.83 12.92 1.88
CA GLU A 70 -11.38 13.42 0.62
C GLU A 70 -12.39 12.45 -0.03
N GLY A 71 -12.56 11.24 0.52
CA GLY A 71 -13.45 10.23 -0.06
C GLY A 71 -12.94 9.60 -1.36
N ILE A 72 -11.64 9.74 -1.65
CA ILE A 72 -11.01 9.27 -2.89
C ILE A 72 -10.33 7.93 -2.66
N VAL A 73 -10.57 6.97 -3.55
CA VAL A 73 -9.83 5.69 -3.62
C VAL A 73 -9.29 5.51 -5.04
N TYR A 74 -8.07 4.99 -5.16
CA TYR A 74 -7.28 5.00 -6.40
C TYR A 74 -7.37 3.70 -7.22
N ASP A 75 -8.28 2.79 -6.87
CA ASP A 75 -8.64 1.62 -7.67
C ASP A 75 -10.13 1.63 -8.02
N GLU A 76 -10.53 0.74 -8.92
CA GLU A 76 -11.93 0.60 -9.34
C GLU A 76 -12.81 -0.12 -8.30
N ASN A 77 -12.21 -0.98 -7.47
CA ASN A 77 -12.94 -1.84 -6.54
C ASN A 77 -13.06 -1.25 -5.13
N GLY A 78 -12.33 -0.17 -4.83
CA GLY A 78 -12.35 0.53 -3.56
C GLY A 78 -11.32 0.01 -2.53
N TYR A 79 -10.39 -0.87 -2.91
CA TYR A 79 -9.34 -1.39 -2.03
C TYR A 79 -8.08 -0.52 -1.96
N GLY A 80 -7.90 0.40 -2.91
CA GLY A 80 -6.63 1.09 -3.15
C GLY A 80 -5.65 0.28 -4.02
N ILE A 81 -4.52 0.89 -4.36
CA ILE A 81 -3.44 0.29 -5.13
C ILE A 81 -2.41 -0.30 -4.16
N PRO A 82 -2.18 -1.63 -4.14
CA PRO A 82 -1.20 -2.24 -3.26
C PRO A 82 0.21 -1.70 -3.50
N VAL A 83 0.94 -1.44 -2.41
CA VAL A 83 2.31 -0.90 -2.46
C VAL A 83 3.25 -1.93 -1.86
N LEU A 84 4.21 -2.40 -2.63
CA LEU A 84 5.19 -3.38 -2.17
C LEU A 84 6.60 -2.82 -2.31
N SER A 85 7.47 -3.21 -1.39
CA SER A 85 8.90 -3.04 -1.58
C SER A 85 9.41 -4.02 -2.65
N SER A 86 10.55 -3.70 -3.27
CA SER A 86 11.23 -4.62 -4.18
C SER A 86 11.55 -5.98 -3.54
N GLU A 87 11.82 -5.99 -2.24
CA GLU A 87 12.10 -7.18 -1.45
C GLU A 87 10.84 -8.01 -1.18
N GLU A 88 9.72 -7.36 -0.84
CA GLU A 88 8.41 -8.01 -0.67
C GLU A 88 7.97 -8.67 -1.98
N LEU A 89 8.07 -7.95 -3.10
CA LEU A 89 7.76 -8.50 -4.42
C LEU A 89 8.69 -9.67 -4.78
N ALA A 90 9.98 -9.56 -4.48
CA ALA A 90 10.91 -10.67 -4.70
C ALA A 90 10.54 -11.90 -3.86
N GLY A 91 10.13 -11.71 -2.60
CA GLY A 91 9.64 -12.78 -1.73
C GLY A 91 8.43 -13.50 -2.33
N LEU A 92 7.43 -12.75 -2.82
CA LEU A 92 6.26 -13.33 -3.49
C LEU A 92 6.64 -14.14 -4.72
N VAL A 93 7.53 -13.61 -5.57
CA VAL A 93 7.99 -14.30 -6.80
C VAL A 93 8.79 -15.57 -6.49
N LEU A 94 9.50 -15.60 -5.36
CA LEU A 94 10.24 -16.77 -4.88
C LEU A 94 9.34 -17.81 -4.20
N GLY A 95 8.04 -17.55 -4.04
CA GLY A 95 7.08 -18.47 -3.42
C GLY A 95 7.11 -18.46 -1.89
N PHE A 96 7.54 -17.37 -1.27
CA PHE A 96 7.38 -17.21 0.18
C PHE A 96 5.91 -16.96 0.53
N ASP A 97 5.49 -17.46 1.70
CA ASP A 97 4.17 -17.17 2.25
C ASP A 97 4.07 -15.64 2.52
N PRO A 98 3.00 -14.96 2.03
CA PRO A 98 2.82 -13.52 2.19
C PRO A 98 2.77 -13.07 3.67
N TRP A 99 2.35 -13.95 4.58
CA TRP A 99 2.22 -13.66 6.00
C TRP A 99 3.54 -13.81 6.76
N ASP A 100 4.45 -14.64 6.25
CA ASP A 100 5.82 -14.78 6.78
C ASP A 100 6.69 -13.55 6.45
N ILE A 101 6.45 -12.93 5.29
CA ILE A 101 7.13 -11.69 4.89
C ILE A 101 6.44 -10.42 5.42
N GLY A 102 5.31 -10.58 6.12
CA GLY A 102 4.67 -9.50 6.86
C GLY A 102 3.68 -8.64 6.08
N LEU A 103 3.14 -9.10 4.94
CA LEU A 103 2.21 -8.29 4.13
C LEU A 103 0.92 -7.88 4.86
N GLN A 104 0.54 -8.58 5.92
CA GLN A 104 -0.61 -8.25 6.77
C GLN A 104 -0.50 -6.91 7.51
N VAL A 105 0.69 -6.27 7.54
CA VAL A 105 0.90 -4.97 8.18
C VAL A 105 0.66 -3.77 7.27
N HIS A 106 0.43 -4.02 5.98
CA HIS A 106 0.08 -2.99 4.99
C HIS A 106 -1.30 -2.43 5.29
N GLN A 107 -1.47 -1.13 5.03
CA GLN A 107 -2.73 -0.43 5.25
C GLN A 107 -3.73 -0.70 4.12
N VAL A 108 -3.23 -0.82 2.89
CA VAL A 108 -3.97 -1.24 1.71
C VAL A 108 -4.02 -2.77 1.65
N SER A 109 -5.17 -3.33 1.28
CA SER A 109 -5.33 -4.79 1.20
C SER A 109 -4.50 -5.35 0.03
N VAL A 110 -3.64 -6.32 0.32
CA VAL A 110 -2.75 -6.95 -0.67
C VAL A 110 -3.40 -8.15 -1.35
N GLU A 111 -4.44 -8.71 -0.75
CA GLU A 111 -5.17 -9.89 -1.21
C GLU A 111 -5.64 -9.79 -2.66
N PRO A 112 -6.23 -8.67 -3.14
CA PRO A 112 -6.63 -8.56 -4.55
C PRO A 112 -5.46 -8.73 -5.52
N LEU A 113 -4.25 -8.30 -5.13
CA LEU A 113 -3.04 -8.51 -5.90
C LEU A 113 -2.57 -9.96 -5.81
N LEU A 114 -2.60 -10.58 -4.62
CA LEU A 114 -2.22 -11.99 -4.43
C LEU A 114 -3.10 -12.92 -5.29
N ASP A 115 -4.41 -12.68 -5.27
CA ASP A 115 -5.38 -13.41 -6.10
C ASP A 115 -5.07 -13.23 -7.60
N LYS A 116 -4.77 -12.00 -8.03
CA LYS A 116 -4.42 -11.69 -9.43
C LYS A 116 -3.09 -12.34 -9.86
N MET A 117 -2.13 -12.45 -8.94
CA MET A 117 -0.84 -13.10 -9.18
C MET A 117 -0.91 -14.63 -9.11
N GLY A 118 -2.00 -15.20 -8.58
CA GLY A 118 -2.13 -16.63 -8.34
C GLY A 118 -1.24 -17.13 -7.19
N VAL A 119 -0.95 -16.27 -6.21
CA VAL A 119 -0.21 -16.65 -5.01
C VAL A 119 -1.17 -17.41 -4.08
N GLU A 120 -0.80 -18.63 -3.70
CA GLU A 120 -1.56 -19.39 -2.72
C GLU A 120 -1.27 -18.88 -1.30
N TYR A 121 -2.32 -18.57 -0.55
CA TYR A 121 -2.22 -18.15 0.85
C TYR A 121 -3.45 -18.56 1.65
N GLU A 122 -3.32 -18.66 2.96
CA GLU A 122 -4.44 -18.96 3.87
C GLU A 122 -4.97 -17.66 4.51
N PRO A 123 -6.21 -17.21 4.24
CA PRO A 123 -6.73 -15.95 4.77
C PRO A 123 -6.77 -15.89 6.30
N GLU A 124 -7.03 -17.01 6.97
CA GLU A 124 -7.09 -17.07 8.43
C GLU A 124 -5.73 -16.77 9.09
N LYS A 125 -4.62 -17.09 8.41
CA LYS A 125 -3.26 -16.82 8.92
C LYS A 125 -2.91 -15.34 8.96
N LYS A 126 -3.61 -14.48 8.21
CA LYS A 126 -3.43 -13.02 8.24
C LYS A 126 -3.50 -12.44 9.66
N TYR A 127 -4.39 -12.99 10.48
CA TYR A 127 -4.63 -12.53 11.85
C TYR A 127 -3.91 -13.37 12.90
N MET A 128 -2.98 -14.24 12.48
CA MET A 128 -2.16 -15.08 13.33
C MET A 128 -0.72 -14.55 13.35
N GLY A 129 -0.16 -14.46 14.54
CA GLY A 129 1.25 -14.20 14.76
C GLY A 129 2.07 -15.49 14.72
N LYS A 130 3.34 -15.38 15.12
CA LYS A 130 4.19 -16.55 15.30
C LYS A 130 3.54 -17.55 16.26
N GLU A 131 3.75 -18.84 16.01
CA GLU A 131 3.21 -19.94 16.82
C GLU A 131 1.67 -19.97 16.91
N ASN A 132 0.97 -19.44 15.90
CA ASN A 132 -0.50 -19.36 15.83
C ASN A 132 -1.13 -18.52 16.97
N ILE A 133 -0.40 -17.55 17.50
CA ILE A 133 -0.93 -16.61 18.51
C ILE A 133 -1.86 -15.60 17.82
N PRO A 134 -3.15 -15.49 18.18
CA PRO A 134 -4.05 -14.53 17.55
C PRO A 134 -3.61 -13.08 17.79
N LEU A 135 -3.53 -12.27 16.73
CA LEU A 135 -3.19 -10.85 16.80
C LEU A 135 -4.41 -9.94 17.05
N GLY A 136 -5.62 -10.50 16.89
CA GLY A 136 -6.86 -9.73 16.83
C GLY A 136 -7.07 -9.11 15.45
N ARG A 137 -8.23 -8.48 15.25
CA ARG A 137 -8.57 -7.78 14.00
C ARG A 137 -8.45 -6.27 14.19
N PRO A 138 -7.81 -5.55 13.25
CA PRO A 138 -7.71 -4.10 13.33
C PRO A 138 -9.08 -3.45 13.11
N LEU A 139 -9.19 -2.17 13.51
CA LEU A 139 -10.35 -1.35 13.16
C LEU A 139 -10.41 -1.16 11.65
N GLN A 140 -11.62 -1.19 11.11
CA GLN A 140 -11.83 -0.99 9.67
C GLN A 140 -11.93 0.52 9.35
N PRO A 141 -11.30 0.96 8.25
CA PRO A 141 -11.50 2.31 7.70
C PRO A 141 -12.95 2.55 7.25
N THR A 142 -13.34 3.82 7.09
CA THR A 142 -14.71 4.20 6.72
C THR A 142 -14.91 4.13 5.20
N VAL A 143 -13.89 4.55 4.43
CA VAL A 143 -13.99 4.70 2.97
C VAL A 143 -13.23 3.61 2.22
N LEU A 144 -12.00 3.32 2.63
CA LEU A 144 -11.17 2.30 2.00
C LEU A 144 -11.74 0.91 2.31
N LYS A 145 -11.85 0.00 1.34
CA LYS A 145 -12.27 -1.38 1.62
C LYS A 145 -11.11 -2.20 2.14
N THR A 146 -11.40 -3.11 3.08
CA THR A 146 -10.43 -4.04 3.65
C THR A 146 -10.98 -5.46 3.70
N ILE A 147 -10.09 -6.44 3.50
CA ILE A 147 -10.40 -7.89 3.57
C ILE A 147 -9.92 -8.48 4.90
#